data_AF-A0A0X3V957-F1
#
_entry.id   AF-A0A0X3V957-F1
#
_cell.length_a   1.000
_cell.length_b   1.000
_cell.length_c   1.000
_cell.angle_alpha   90.00
_cell.angle_beta   90.00
_cell.angle_gamma   90.00
#
_symmetry.space_group_name_H-M   'P 1'
#
loop_
_entity.id
_entity.type
_entity.pdbx_description
1 polymer ?
#
loop_
_entity_poly.entity_id
_entity_poly.type
_entity_poly.pdbx_seq_one_letter_code
_entity_poly.pdbx_strand_id
1 'polypeptide(L)'
;MLNDYERRCLADLEYQLRSDSAFAARMAGPVPARPEPASPAVPILCALLFILVPLVMLLFGWPGVLILLDLFAAAIALVLLRRRAR
;
A
#
# COMPACT_ATOMS: atom_id res chain seq x y z
N MET A 1 9.43 -14.17 -35.05
CA MET A 1 10.70 -13.42 -35.14
C MET A 1 10.43 -12.22 -36.03
N LEU A 2 10.67 -11.00 -35.54
CA LEU A 2 10.50 -9.81 -36.37
C LEU A 2 11.52 -9.81 -37.51
N ASN A 3 11.07 -9.43 -38.70
CA ASN A 3 11.91 -9.26 -39.88
C ASN A 3 12.77 -7.99 -39.73
N ASP A 4 13.90 -7.91 -40.44
CA ASP A 4 14.83 -6.77 -40.35
C ASP A 4 14.18 -5.44 -40.76
N TYR A 5 13.22 -5.51 -41.68
CA TYR A 5 12.41 -4.35 -42.07
C TYR A 5 11.55 -3.84 -40.91
N GLU A 6 10.91 -4.74 -40.17
CA GLU A 6 10.05 -4.38 -39.04
C GLU A 6 10.87 -3.78 -37.89
N ARG A 7 12.09 -4.30 -37.67
CA ARG A 7 13.03 -3.73 -36.69
C ARG A 7 13.44 -2.31 -37.02
N ARG A 8 13.70 -2.00 -38.29
CA ARG A 8 14.04 -0.63 -38.73
C ARG A 8 12.84 0.31 -38.59
N CYS A 9 11.67 -0.14 -39.02
CA CYS A 9 10.44 0.64 -38.90
C CYS A 9 10.12 0.96 -37.42
N LEU A 10 10.31 0.00 -36.52
CA LEU A 10 10.17 0.22 -35.07
C LEU A 10 11.18 1.24 -34.52
N ALA A 11 12.44 1.18 -34.96
CA ALA A 11 13.47 2.13 -34.52
C ALA A 11 13.17 3.55 -34.97
N ASP A 12 12.69 3.72 -36.22
CA ASP A 12 12.30 5.04 -36.74
C ASP A 12 11.07 5.60 -36.02
N LEU A 13 10.09 4.74 -35.72
CA LEU A 13 8.92 5.12 -34.91
C LEU A 13 9.34 5.53 -33.49
N GLU A 14 10.22 4.78 -32.84
CA GLU A 14 10.71 5.12 -31.50
C GLU A 14 11.46 6.46 -31.50
N TYR A 15 12.27 6.70 -32.53
CA TYR A 15 12.98 7.98 -32.69
C TYR A 15 12.03 9.16 -32.86
N GLN A 16 10.98 9.01 -33.69
CA GLN A 16 9.96 10.04 -33.88
C GLN A 16 9.10 10.26 -32.62
N LEU A 17 8.79 9.22 -31.87
CA LEU A 17 7.95 9.32 -30.68
C LEU A 17 8.69 9.90 -29.47
N ARG A 18 10.03 9.79 -29.41
CA ARG A 18 10.85 10.43 -28.37
C ARG A 18 10.85 11.96 -28.43
N SER A 19 10.67 12.55 -29.61
CA SER A 19 10.66 14.00 -29.77
C SER A 19 9.27 14.62 -29.58
N ASP A 20 8.20 13.82 -29.56
CA ASP A 20 6.84 14.27 -29.28
C ASP A 20 6.52 14.21 -27.77
N SER A 21 6.76 15.33 -27.10
CA SER A 21 6.44 15.51 -25.67
C SER A 21 4.94 15.40 -25.37
N ALA A 22 4.06 15.73 -26.33
CA ALA A 22 2.62 15.60 -26.18
C ALA A 22 2.16 14.14 -26.29
N PHE A 23 2.85 13.31 -27.09
CA PHE A 23 2.66 11.86 -27.09
C PHE A 23 3.16 11.22 -25.78
N ALA A 24 4.34 11.61 -25.31
CA ALA A 24 4.87 11.14 -24.02
C ALA A 24 3.92 11.48 -22.86
N ALA A 25 3.32 12.67 -22.86
CA ALA A 25 2.32 13.07 -21.87
C ALA A 25 1.01 12.26 -21.96
N ARG A 26 0.59 11.83 -23.16
CA ARG A 26 -0.60 10.98 -23.36
C ARG A 26 -0.35 9.52 -22.96
N MET A 27 0.86 9.03 -23.22
CA MET A 27 1.30 7.67 -22.85
C MET A 27 1.65 7.54 -21.37
N ALA A 28 2.03 8.64 -20.72
CA ALA A 28 2.02 8.78 -19.28
C ALA A 28 0.55 8.77 -18.81
N GLY A 29 -0.09 7.60 -18.90
CA GLY A 29 -1.37 7.34 -18.26
C GLY A 29 -1.32 7.76 -16.79
N PRO A 30 -2.48 7.84 -16.10
CA PRO A 30 -2.55 8.31 -14.72
C PRO A 30 -1.47 7.61 -13.91
N VAL A 31 -0.47 8.38 -13.46
CA VAL A 31 0.62 7.89 -12.62
C VAL A 31 -0.08 7.15 -11.49
N PRO A 32 0.09 5.82 -11.34
CA PRO A 32 -0.50 5.14 -10.21
C PRO A 32 0.04 5.86 -9.00
N ALA A 33 -0.87 6.47 -8.22
CA ALA A 33 -0.53 7.17 -7.01
C ALA A 33 0.48 6.30 -6.29
N ARG A 34 1.71 6.80 -6.19
CA ARG A 34 2.84 6.11 -5.58
C ARG A 34 2.28 5.41 -4.35
N PRO A 35 2.30 4.06 -4.24
CA PRO A 35 1.73 3.43 -3.07
C PRO A 35 2.49 4.01 -1.91
N GLU A 36 1.84 4.89 -1.13
CA GLU A 36 2.40 5.31 0.14
C GLU A 36 2.78 4.01 0.83
N PRO A 37 4.02 3.89 1.34
CA PRO A 37 4.35 2.73 2.13
C PRO A 37 3.35 2.71 3.27
N ALA A 38 2.35 1.83 3.15
CA ALA A 38 1.26 1.73 4.12
C ALA A 38 1.96 1.42 5.42
N SER A 39 2.12 2.44 6.28
CA SER A 39 2.83 2.31 7.54
C SER A 39 2.32 1.04 8.21
N PRO A 40 3.17 0.04 8.51
CA PRO A 40 2.72 -1.30 8.90
C PRO A 40 2.10 -1.34 10.31
N ALA A 41 1.53 -0.23 10.77
CA ALA A 41 0.85 -0.08 12.04
C ALA A 41 -0.24 -1.13 12.25
N VAL A 42 -1.07 -1.40 11.23
CA VAL A 42 -2.17 -2.39 11.32
C VAL A 42 -1.65 -3.81 11.51
N PRO A 43 -0.73 -4.35 10.67
CA PRO A 43 -0.20 -5.69 10.89
C PRO A 43 0.60 -5.80 12.20
N ILE A 44 1.31 -4.74 12.62
CA ILE A 44 2.00 -4.71 13.92
C ILE A 44 0.99 -4.79 15.07
N LEU A 45 -0.10 -4.00 15.03
CA LEU A 45 -1.19 -4.04 16.00
C LEU A 45 -1.77 -5.46 16.09
N CYS A 46 -2.07 -6.10 14.96
CA CYS A 46 -2.61 -7.46 14.94
C CYS A 46 -1.66 -8.48 15.58
N ALA A 47 -0.37 -8.40 15.27
CA ALA A 47 0.63 -9.27 15.89
C ALA A 47 0.71 -9.06 17.41
N LEU A 48 0.65 -7.80 17.86
CA LEU A 48 0.68 -7.45 19.28
C LEU A 48 -0.56 -7.98 20.03
N LEU A 49 -1.74 -7.88 19.41
CA LEU A 49 -2.97 -8.44 19.95
C LEU A 49 -2.86 -9.96 20.10
N PHE A 50 -2.37 -10.66 19.06
CA PHE A 50 -2.22 -12.11 19.08
C PHE A 50 -1.32 -12.59 20.22
N ILE A 51 -0.25 -11.84 20.53
CA ILE A 51 0.67 -12.15 21.64
C ILE A 51 0.03 -11.83 23.00
N LEU A 52 -0.69 -10.73 23.12
CA LEU A 52 -1.25 -10.28 24.41
C LEU A 52 -2.51 -11.03 24.83
N VAL A 53 -3.36 -11.46 23.89
CA VAL A 53 -4.62 -12.18 24.20
C VAL A 53 -4.41 -13.39 25.12
N PRO A 54 -3.53 -14.36 24.83
CA PRO A 54 -3.34 -15.51 25.72
C PRO A 54 -2.77 -15.10 27.08
N LEU A 55 -1.88 -14.09 27.12
CA LEU A 55 -1.29 -13.59 28.36
C LEU A 55 -2.33 -12.94 29.27
N VAL A 56 -3.20 -12.12 28.69
CA VAL A 56 -4.27 -11.42 29.39
C VAL A 56 -5.38 -12.38 29.79
N MET A 57 -5.73 -13.34 28.94
CA MET A 57 -6.69 -14.38 29.29
C MET A 57 -6.19 -15.23 30.46
N LEU A 58 -4.88 -15.51 30.52
CA LEU A 58 -4.28 -16.26 31.64
C LEU A 58 -4.26 -15.45 32.94
N LEU A 59 -3.94 -14.16 32.90
CA LEU A 59 -3.76 -13.31 34.09
C LEU A 59 -5.07 -12.71 34.63
N PHE A 60 -5.96 -12.29 33.73
CA PHE A 60 -7.14 -11.48 34.04
C PHE A 60 -8.45 -12.14 33.58
N GLY A 61 -8.37 -13.31 32.93
CA GLY A 61 -9.54 -14.02 32.43
C GLY A 61 -10.32 -13.24 31.36
N TRP A 62 -11.60 -13.59 31.23
CA TRP A 62 -12.53 -12.97 30.29
C TRP A 62 -12.62 -11.44 30.39
N PRO A 63 -12.71 -10.82 31.59
CA PRO A 63 -12.76 -9.36 31.72
C PRO A 63 -11.53 -8.65 31.13
N GLY A 64 -10.33 -9.22 31.33
CA GLY A 64 -9.12 -8.64 30.78
C GLY A 64 -9.10 -8.65 29.25
N VAL A 65 -9.59 -9.74 28.63
CA VAL A 65 -9.66 -9.84 27.16
C VAL A 65 -10.59 -8.79 26.57
N LEU A 66 -11.73 -8.51 27.23
CA LEU A 66 -12.65 -7.44 26.79
C LEU A 66 -11.96 -6.07 26.81
N ILE A 67 -11.26 -5.74 27.90
CA ILE A 67 -10.51 -4.48 28.03
C ILE A 67 -9.42 -4.38 26.95
N LEU A 68 -8.71 -5.47 26.68
CA LEU A 68 -7.66 -5.51 25.65
C LEU A 68 -8.25 -5.28 24.25
N LEU A 69 -9.42 -5.86 23.97
CA LEU A 69 -10.11 -5.69 22.69
C LEU A 69 -10.58 -4.24 22.49
N ASP A 70 -11.12 -3.61 23.53
CA ASP A 70 -11.51 -2.20 23.50
C ASP A 70 -10.31 -1.28 23.25
N LEU A 71 -9.18 -1.55 23.91
CA LEU A 71 -7.94 -0.80 23.70
C LEU A 71 -7.41 -0.95 22.27
N PHE A 72 -7.49 -2.16 21.71
CA PHE A 72 -7.11 -2.46 20.33
C PHE A 72 -7.99 -1.73 19.32
N ALA A 73 -9.31 -1.74 19.53
CA ALA A 73 -10.26 -0.99 18.70
C ALA A 73 -9.99 0.52 18.74
N ALA A 74 -9.72 1.07 19.93
CA ALA A 74 -9.36 2.48 20.10
C ALA A 74 -8.05 2.84 19.37
N ALA A 75 -7.04 1.96 19.43
CA ALA A 75 -5.77 2.15 18.73
C ALA A 75 -5.95 2.15 17.19
N ILE A 76 -6.76 1.23 16.64
CA ILE A 76 -7.10 1.24 15.21
C ILE A 76 -7.82 2.53 14.83
N ALA A 77 -8.84 2.93 15.60
CA ALA A 77 -9.59 4.15 15.35
C ALA A 77 -8.66 5.37 15.32
N LEU A 78 -7.71 5.46 16.26
CA LEU A 78 -6.71 6.53 16.30
C LEU A 78 -5.80 6.52 15.06
N VAL A 79 -5.32 5.34 14.64
CA VAL A 79 -4.51 5.20 13.42
C VAL A 79 -5.29 5.67 12.19
N LEU A 80 -6.56 5.29 12.07
CA LEU A 80 -7.41 5.71 10.96
C LEU A 80 -7.69 7.22 10.99
N LEU A 81 -7.95 7.80 12.16
CA LEU A 81 -8.15 9.24 12.31
C LEU A 81 -6.89 10.02 11.89
N ARG A 82 -5.72 9.56 12.33
CA ARG A 82 -4.43 10.17 11.97
C ARG A 82 -4.10 10.04 10.50
N ARG A 83 -4.47 8.92 9.86
CA ARG A 83 -4.33 8.75 8.41
C ARG A 83 -5.27 9.62 7.62
N ARG A 84 -6.50 9.83 8.10
CA ARG A 84 -7.49 10.73 7.46
C ARG A 84 -7.11 12.21 7.57
N ALA A 85 -6.39 12.58 8.64
CA ALA A 85 -5.96 13.95 8.88
C ALA A 85 -4.66 14.34 8.14
N ARG A 86 -3.97 13.37 7.52
CA ARG A 86 -2.86 13.60 6.60
C ARG A 86 -3.37 13.64 5.18
#